data_AF-A0AAQ3J5L9-F1
#
_entry.id   AF-A0AAQ3J5L9-F1
#
_cell.length_a   1.000
_cell.length_b   1.000
_cell.length_c   1.000
_cell.angle_alpha   90.00
_cell.angle_beta   90.00
_cell.angle_gamma   90.00
#
_symmetry.space_group_name_H-M   'P 1'
#
loop_
_entity.id
_entity.type
_entity.pdbx_description
1 polymer ?
#
loop_
_entity_poly.entity_id
_entity_poly.type
_entity_poly.pdbx_seq_one_letter_code
_entity_poly.pdbx_strand_id
1 'polypeptide(L)'
;MKFRSVSDSVTSNPTSVTAPKRFSVRVAEWLLDAPRLSDSPSAKHLAGRLLKQPAREGVVAAQSRLGQLICRECGNARDRRIGQELLRQAARAGDRRAQQELGLIED
;
A
#
# COMPACT_ATOMS: atom_id res chain seq x y z
N MET A 1 36.06 24.79 31.56
CA MET A 1 34.94 23.83 31.75
C MET A 1 34.93 22.86 30.58
N LYS A 2 34.93 21.55 30.86
CA LYS A 2 34.81 20.47 29.88
C LYS A 2 33.34 20.03 29.84
N PHE A 3 32.70 20.05 28.68
CA PHE A 3 31.56 19.20 28.39
C PHE A 3 31.73 18.58 27.00
N ARG A 4 31.67 17.25 26.99
CA ARG A 4 31.69 16.35 25.83
C ARG A 4 30.24 16.15 25.36
N SER A 5 30.13 15.61 24.13
CA SER A 5 29.11 14.64 23.70
C SER A 5 27.70 15.21 23.39
N VAL A 6 26.95 14.80 22.36
CA VAL A 6 27.05 13.72 21.34
C VAL A 6 26.29 14.19 20.09
N SER A 7 26.74 13.68 18.94
CA SER A 7 26.04 13.57 17.67
C SER A 7 24.56 13.12 17.76
N ASP A 8 23.71 13.64 16.87
CA ASP A 8 22.67 12.83 16.23
C ASP A 8 22.48 13.33 14.80
N SER A 9 23.35 12.83 13.92
CA SER A 9 23.09 12.85 12.48
C SER A 9 21.92 11.90 12.25
N VAL A 10 20.73 12.47 12.02
CA VAL A 10 19.55 11.76 11.54
C VAL A 10 19.90 11.13 10.19
N THR A 11 20.47 9.94 10.30
CA THR A 11 20.78 9.06 9.19
C THR A 11 19.42 8.53 8.77
N SER A 12 18.87 9.13 7.72
CA SER A 12 17.75 8.59 6.98
C SER A 12 18.20 7.24 6.43
N ASN A 13 17.99 6.18 7.21
CA ASN A 13 18.09 4.81 6.73
C ASN A 13 17.10 4.70 5.56
N PRO A 14 17.53 4.49 4.31
CA PRO A 14 16.63 3.92 3.34
C PRO A 14 16.40 2.50 3.85
N THR A 15 15.26 2.28 4.51
CA THR A 15 14.86 0.95 4.94
C THR A 15 14.98 0.04 3.72
N SER A 16 15.94 -0.88 3.82
CA SER A 16 16.21 -1.92 2.86
C SER A 16 14.97 -2.78 2.79
N VAL A 17 14.02 -2.40 1.94
CA VAL A 17 12.85 -3.22 1.64
C VAL A 17 13.41 -4.52 1.08
N THR A 18 13.40 -5.55 1.93
CA THR A 18 13.97 -6.87 1.69
C THR A 18 13.53 -7.31 0.30
N ALA A 19 14.47 -7.60 -0.61
CA ALA A 19 14.22 -7.95 -2.01
C ALA A 19 12.98 -8.83 -2.30
N PRO A 20 12.65 -9.88 -1.49
CA PRO A 20 11.43 -10.67 -1.70
C PRO A 20 10.12 -9.88 -1.57
N LYS A 21 10.07 -8.83 -0.75
CA LYS A 21 8.87 -8.03 -0.49
C LYS A 21 8.53 -7.12 -1.67
N ARG A 22 9.56 -6.58 -2.34
CA ARG A 22 9.36 -5.80 -3.58
C ARG A 22 8.85 -6.70 -4.70
N PHE A 23 9.30 -7.95 -4.72
CA PHE A 23 8.83 -8.93 -5.69
C PHE A 23 7.35 -9.26 -5.50
N SER A 24 6.88 -9.51 -4.26
CA SER A 24 5.46 -9.80 -4.02
C SER A 24 4.54 -8.62 -4.39
N VAL A 25 4.95 -7.38 -4.08
CA VAL A 25 4.19 -6.19 -4.46
C VAL A 25 4.15 -6.03 -5.98
N ARG A 26 5.27 -6.19 -6.68
CA ARG A 26 5.31 -6.11 -8.15
C ARG A 26 4.47 -7.20 -8.82
N VAL A 27 4.49 -8.42 -8.30
CA VAL A 27 3.64 -9.50 -8.82
C VAL A 27 2.17 -9.17 -8.61
N ALA A 28 1.80 -8.65 -7.43
CA ALA A 28 0.43 -8.25 -7.17
C ALA A 28 -0.02 -7.09 -8.06
N GLU A 29 0.82 -6.08 -8.27
CA GLU A 29 0.55 -4.99 -9.22
C GLU A 29 0.36 -5.52 -10.63
N TRP A 30 1.24 -6.41 -11.09
CA TRP A 30 1.14 -7.04 -12.40
C TRP A 30 -0.17 -7.84 -12.57
N LEU A 31 -0.59 -8.58 -11.55
CA LEU A 31 -1.87 -9.31 -11.55
C LEU A 31 -3.07 -8.36 -11.69
N LEU A 32 -2.99 -7.16 -11.12
CA LEU A 32 -4.09 -6.18 -11.15
C LEU A 32 -4.07 -5.29 -12.41
N ASP A 33 -2.92 -5.08 -13.03
CA ASP A 33 -2.78 -4.27 -14.24
C ASP A 33 -2.99 -5.05 -15.53
N ALA A 34 -2.86 -6.39 -15.50
CA ALA A 34 -3.15 -7.22 -16.66
C ALA A 34 -4.66 -7.34 -16.88
N PRO A 35 -5.24 -6.84 -18.00
CA PRO A 35 -6.69 -6.73 -18.18
C PRO A 35 -7.42 -8.09 -18.12
N ARG A 36 -6.79 -9.17 -18.60
CA ARG A 36 -7.38 -10.53 -18.55
C ARG A 36 -7.39 -11.14 -17.15
N LEU A 37 -6.50 -10.70 -16.27
CA LEU A 37 -6.34 -11.22 -14.92
C LEU A 37 -7.07 -10.33 -13.92
N SER A 38 -7.10 -9.02 -14.16
CA SER A 38 -7.76 -8.05 -13.30
C SER A 38 -9.24 -8.37 -13.10
N ASP A 39 -9.96 -8.83 -14.13
CA ASP A 39 -11.37 -9.22 -14.00
C ASP A 39 -11.60 -10.55 -13.27
N SER A 40 -10.55 -11.38 -13.12
CA SER A 40 -10.67 -12.67 -12.45
C SER A 40 -10.72 -12.50 -10.93
N PRO A 41 -11.78 -12.98 -10.25
CA PRO A 41 -11.88 -12.87 -8.80
C PRO A 41 -10.74 -13.60 -8.08
N SER A 42 -10.21 -14.68 -8.66
CA SER A 42 -9.08 -15.43 -8.09
C SER A 42 -7.78 -14.62 -8.12
N ALA A 43 -7.52 -13.90 -9.21
CA ALA A 43 -6.33 -13.05 -9.32
C ALA A 43 -6.41 -11.85 -8.36
N LYS A 44 -7.58 -11.22 -8.23
CA LYS A 44 -7.83 -10.17 -7.23
C LYS A 44 -7.58 -10.67 -5.79
N HIS A 45 -8.10 -11.85 -5.45
CA HIS A 45 -7.87 -12.46 -4.13
C HIS A 45 -6.39 -12.77 -3.89
N LEU A 46 -5.69 -13.32 -4.89
CA LEU A 46 -4.26 -13.61 -4.78
C LEU A 46 -3.45 -12.33 -4.59
N ALA A 47 -3.72 -11.30 -5.39
CA ALA A 47 -3.11 -9.99 -5.26
C ALA A 47 -3.37 -9.40 -3.85
N GLY A 48 -4.61 -9.45 -3.36
CA GLY A 48 -4.95 -9.03 -2.00
C GLY A 48 -4.15 -9.77 -0.93
N ARG A 49 -3.96 -11.09 -1.07
CA ARG A 49 -3.14 -11.89 -0.15
C ARG A 49 -1.66 -11.49 -0.20
N LEU A 50 -1.11 -11.28 -1.39
CA LEU A 50 0.28 -10.84 -1.59
C LEU A 50 0.55 -9.45 -1.03
N LEU A 51 -0.46 -8.56 -1.09
CA LEU A 51 -0.37 -7.18 -0.61
C LEU A 51 -0.64 -7.04 0.88
N LYS A 52 -1.35 -8.00 1.51
CA LYS A 52 -1.75 -7.92 2.93
C LYS A 52 -0.58 -7.75 3.88
N GLN A 53 0.49 -8.52 3.69
CA GLN A 53 1.67 -8.43 4.54
C GLN A 53 2.47 -7.14 4.31
N PRO A 54 2.88 -6.77 3.07
CA PRO A 54 3.59 -5.52 2.85
C PRO A 54 2.76 -4.28 3.21
N ALA A 55 1.42 -4.30 3.06
CA ALA A 55 0.57 -3.20 3.51
C ALA A 55 0.59 -3.02 5.04
N ARG A 56 0.65 -4.12 5.80
CA ARG A 56 0.80 -4.09 7.27
C ARG A 56 2.18 -3.60 7.71
N GLU A 57 3.20 -3.87 6.91
CA GLU A 57 4.58 -3.40 7.16
C GLU A 57 4.80 -1.93 6.72
N GLY A 58 3.76 -1.25 6.22
CA GLY A 58 3.85 0.16 5.84
C GLY A 58 4.35 0.41 4.42
N VAL A 59 4.39 -0.61 3.56
CA VAL A 59 4.75 -0.41 2.15
C VAL A 59 3.62 0.35 1.45
N VAL A 60 3.87 1.62 1.16
CA VAL A 60 2.92 2.59 0.60
C VAL A 60 2.20 2.06 -0.64
N ALA A 61 2.94 1.54 -1.62
CA ALA A 61 2.37 0.96 -2.84
C ALA A 61 1.45 -0.23 -2.58
N ALA A 62 1.74 -1.01 -1.53
CA ALA A 62 0.89 -2.14 -1.17
C ALA A 62 -0.39 -1.68 -0.45
N GLN A 63 -0.29 -0.65 0.40
CA GLN A 63 -1.45 -0.05 1.04
C GLN A 63 -2.39 0.57 0.01
N SER A 64 -1.87 1.31 -0.97
CA SER A 64 -2.70 1.92 -2.01
C SER A 64 -3.37 0.86 -2.88
N ARG A 65 -2.65 -0.18 -3.30
CA ARG A 65 -3.23 -1.28 -4.11
C ARG A 65 -4.24 -2.12 -3.36
N LEU A 66 -3.95 -2.48 -2.11
CA LEU A 66 -4.89 -3.25 -1.30
C LEU A 66 -6.13 -2.42 -0.98
N GLY A 67 -5.95 -1.12 -0.68
CA GLY A 67 -7.04 -0.18 -0.45
C GLY A 67 -7.96 -0.05 -1.67
N GLN A 68 -7.40 0.17 -2.86
CA GLN A 68 -8.16 0.18 -4.12
C GLN A 68 -8.95 -1.12 -4.32
N LEU A 69 -8.30 -2.27 -4.12
CA LEU A 69 -8.92 -3.57 -4.32
C LEU A 69 -10.10 -3.78 -3.37
N ILE A 70 -9.94 -3.46 -2.09
CA ILE A 70 -11.00 -3.58 -1.08
C ILE A 70 -12.15 -2.61 -1.40
N CYS A 71 -11.85 -1.36 -1.79
CA CYS A 71 -12.86 -0.37 -2.14
C CYS A 71 -13.67 -0.75 -3.38
N ARG A 72 -13.04 -1.37 -4.39
CA ARG A 72 -13.69 -1.80 -5.64
C ARG A 72 -14.51 -3.07 -5.50
N GLU A 73 -14.02 -4.06 -4.75
CA GLU A 73 -14.70 -5.34 -4.53
C GLU A 73 -15.77 -5.29 -3.42
N CYS A 74 -16.16 -4.09 -2.99
CA CYS A 74 -16.86 -3.91 -1.74
C CYS A 74 -18.35 -4.26 -1.82
N GLY A 75 -18.77 -5.32 -1.11
CA GLY A 75 -20.19 -5.57 -0.77
C GLY A 75 -20.61 -5.00 0.59
N ASN A 76 -19.65 -4.78 1.52
CA ASN A 76 -19.91 -4.44 2.92
C ASN A 76 -19.32 -3.09 3.34
N ALA A 77 -20.00 -2.37 4.24
CA ALA A 77 -19.55 -1.05 4.72
C ALA A 77 -18.26 -1.11 5.56
N ARG A 78 -18.00 -2.23 6.25
CA ARG A 78 -16.79 -2.42 7.06
C ARG A 78 -15.53 -2.46 6.20
N ASP A 79 -15.56 -3.25 5.15
CA ASP A 79 -14.42 -3.40 4.23
C ASP A 79 -14.11 -2.06 3.55
N ARG A 80 -15.15 -1.30 3.19
CA ARG A 80 -15.00 0.04 2.62
C ARG A 80 -14.21 0.98 3.51
N ARG A 81 -14.51 0.98 4.82
CA ARG A 81 -13.76 1.79 5.80
C ARG A 81 -12.30 1.36 5.89
N ILE A 82 -12.03 0.05 5.88
CA ILE A 82 -10.65 -0.47 5.91
C ILE A 82 -9.89 -0.05 4.64
N GLY A 83 -10.53 -0.18 3.46
CA GLY A 83 -9.93 0.24 2.20
C GLY A 83 -9.62 1.74 2.15
N GLN A 84 -10.57 2.58 2.58
CA GLN A 84 -10.37 4.02 2.68
C GLN A 84 -9.26 4.39 3.66
N GLU A 85 -9.15 3.72 4.81
CA GLU A 85 -8.09 3.99 5.78
C GLU A 85 -6.70 3.66 5.21
N LEU A 86 -6.58 2.53 4.49
CA LEU A 86 -5.35 2.18 3.78
C LEU A 86 -4.99 3.21 2.70
N LEU A 87 -5.98 3.70 1.95
CA LEU A 87 -5.77 4.76 0.97
C LEU A 87 -5.34 6.06 1.65
N ARG A 88 -5.92 6.44 2.79
CA ARG A 88 -5.52 7.63 3.56
C ARG A 88 -4.09 7.55 4.04
N GLN A 89 -3.66 6.39 4.54
CA GLN A 89 -2.28 6.16 4.96
C GLN A 89 -1.31 6.30 3.77
N ALA A 90 -1.63 5.68 2.64
CA ALA A 90 -0.82 5.78 1.44
C ALA A 90 -0.78 7.22 0.87
N ALA A 91 -1.91 7.92 0.87
CA ALA A 91 -2.01 9.31 0.42
C ALA A 91 -1.19 10.27 1.28
N ARG A 92 -1.19 10.08 2.60
CA ARG A 92 -0.34 10.83 3.54
C ARG A 92 1.15 10.56 3.33
N ALA A 93 1.51 9.35 2.91
CA ALA A 93 2.87 8.99 2.54
C ALA A 93 3.28 9.48 1.13
N GLY A 94 2.41 10.20 0.43
CA GLY A 94 2.69 10.81 -0.88
C GLY A 94 2.30 9.94 -2.09
N ASP A 95 1.52 8.87 -1.91
CA ASP A 95 1.03 8.07 -3.03
C ASP A 95 -0.03 8.84 -3.82
N ARG A 96 0.33 9.27 -5.03
CA ARG A 96 -0.57 9.98 -5.95
C ARG A 96 -1.81 9.17 -6.33
N ARG A 97 -1.71 7.85 -6.40
CA ARG A 97 -2.83 6.98 -6.77
C ARG A 97 -3.84 6.89 -5.66
N ALA A 98 -3.36 6.81 -4.42
CA ALA A 98 -4.25 6.79 -3.27
C ALA A 98 -4.98 8.14 -3.10
N GLN A 99 -4.30 9.25 -3.37
CA GLN A 99 -4.91 10.58 -3.39
C GLN A 99 -6.01 10.69 -4.45
N GLN A 100 -5.76 10.21 -5.67
CA GLN A 100 -6.76 10.20 -6.75
C GLN A 100 -8.00 9.37 -6.39
N GLU A 101 -7.80 8.17 -5.86
CA GLU A 101 -8.93 7.29 -5.49
C GLU A 101 -9.72 7.83 -4.31
N LEU A 102 -9.08 8.48 -3.34
CA LEU A 102 -9.81 9.15 -2.26
C LEU A 102 -10.66 10.30 -2.82
N GLY A 103 -10.14 11.07 -3.78
CA GLY A 103 -10.92 12.08 -4.48
C GLY A 103 -12.15 11.50 -5.16
N LEU A 104 -12.01 10.37 -5.86
CA LEU A 104 -13.14 9.66 -6.51
C LEU A 104 -14.17 9.07 -5.53
N ILE A 105 -13.80 8.87 -4.25
CA ILE A 105 -14.68 8.32 -3.22
C ILE A 105 -15.38 9.44 -2.44
N GLU A 106 -14.75 10.61 -2.33
CA GLU A 106 -15.25 11.77 -1.57
C GLU A 106 -16.13 12.71 -2.43
N ASP A 107 -15.98 12.69 -3.76
CA ASP A 107 -16.97 13.22 -4.74
C ASP A 107 -18.18 12.27 -4.90
#